data_AF-A0AB73AB52-F1
#
_entry.id   AF-A0AB73AB52-F1
#
_cell.length_a   1.000
_cell.length_b   1.000
_cell.length_c   1.000
_cell.angle_alpha   90.00
_cell.angle_beta   90.00
_cell.angle_gamma   90.00
#
_symmetry.space_group_name_H-M   'P 1'
#
loop_
_entity.id
_entity.type
_entity.pdbx_description
1 polymer ?
#
loop_
_entity_poly.entity_id
_entity_poly.type
_entity_poly.pdbx_seq_one_letter_code
_entity_poly.pdbx_strand_id
1 'polypeptide(L)'
;MREELNAQRIIDFKQGDYARAGGVVDPLPEDAPQFVKDYHAYYKTDRGYHVRSLNSNDGWNRTSGLSLMNAKLLHYIPEIRHAVLVIHGEKAHSRYFGEDAFNELKGDNKELMIIPEASHTDLYDQTDIIPFEKMATFFEENLV
;
A
#
# COMPACT_ATOMS: atom_id res chain seq x y z
N MET A 1 -11.64 -18.05 3.65
CA MET A 1 -10.43 -17.57 2.93
C MET A 1 -9.49 -18.67 2.44
N ARG A 2 -8.73 -19.40 3.28
CA ARG A 2 -7.74 -20.40 2.77
C ARG A 2 -8.38 -21.52 1.93
N GLU A 3 -9.52 -22.04 2.36
CA GLU A 3 -10.29 -23.05 1.61
C GLU A 3 -10.82 -22.51 0.28
N GLU A 4 -11.35 -21.29 0.28
CA GLU A 4 -11.85 -20.62 -0.93
C GLU A 4 -10.73 -20.40 -1.96
N LEU A 5 -9.56 -19.91 -1.51
CA LEU A 5 -8.41 -19.72 -2.39
C LEU A 5 -7.88 -21.05 -2.94
N ASN A 6 -7.92 -22.13 -2.14
CA ASN A 6 -7.57 -23.46 -2.61
C ASN A 6 -8.55 -23.98 -3.66
N ALA A 7 -9.85 -23.81 -3.45
CA ALA A 7 -10.87 -24.14 -4.43
C ALA A 7 -10.70 -23.34 -5.72
N GLN A 8 -10.40 -22.03 -5.63
CA GLN A 8 -10.16 -21.17 -6.77
C GLN A 8 -8.97 -21.66 -7.62
N ARG A 9 -7.88 -22.16 -7.01
CA ARG A 9 -6.76 -22.73 -7.78
C ARG A 9 -7.19 -23.90 -8.66
N ILE A 10 -8.09 -24.75 -8.17
CA ILE A 10 -8.60 -25.90 -8.94
C ILE A 10 -9.48 -25.41 -10.09
N ILE A 11 -10.29 -24.38 -9.85
CA ILE A 11 -11.12 -23.74 -10.88
C ILE A 11 -10.21 -23.16 -11.98
N ASP A 12 -9.23 -22.33 -11.60
CA ASP A 12 -8.28 -21.70 -12.53
C ASP A 12 -7.54 -22.77 -13.36
N PHE A 13 -7.04 -23.84 -12.72
CA PHE A 13 -6.37 -24.94 -13.41
C PHE A 13 -7.26 -25.65 -14.44
N LYS A 14 -8.51 -25.95 -14.08
CA LYS A 14 -9.47 -26.62 -14.98
C LYS A 14 -9.87 -25.74 -16.16
N GLN A 15 -9.89 -24.42 -15.98
CA GLN A 15 -10.25 -23.45 -17.01
C GLN A 15 -9.08 -23.11 -17.94
N GLY A 16 -7.83 -23.31 -17.49
CA GLY A 16 -6.64 -22.92 -18.24
C GLY A 16 -6.36 -21.42 -18.23
N ASP A 17 -7.07 -20.67 -17.38
CA ASP A 17 -6.93 -19.23 -17.17
C ASP A 17 -7.26 -18.89 -15.71
N TYR A 18 -6.87 -17.70 -15.23
CA TYR A 18 -7.06 -17.28 -13.85
C TYR A 18 -8.17 -16.25 -13.67
N ALA A 19 -8.95 -16.39 -12.59
CA ALA A 19 -9.89 -15.35 -12.20
C ALA A 19 -9.17 -14.13 -11.59
N ARG A 20 -9.64 -12.93 -11.94
CA ARG A 20 -9.18 -11.67 -11.33
C ARG A 20 -10.04 -11.26 -10.12
N ALA A 21 -9.44 -10.50 -9.21
CA ALA A 21 -10.05 -10.08 -7.95
C ALA A 21 -10.93 -8.82 -8.09
N GLY A 22 -10.82 -8.10 -9.20
CA GLY A 22 -11.39 -6.76 -9.36
C GLY A 22 -10.46 -5.71 -8.75
N GLY A 23 -10.43 -4.52 -9.36
CA GLY A 23 -9.74 -3.36 -8.82
C GLY A 23 -10.50 -2.75 -7.64
N VAL A 24 -10.26 -1.46 -7.40
CA VAL A 24 -11.06 -0.68 -6.46
C VAL A 24 -12.54 -0.79 -6.82
N VAL A 25 -13.40 -0.90 -5.82
CA VAL A 25 -14.85 -1.05 -5.98
C VAL A 25 -15.41 0.06 -6.86
N ASP A 26 -16.28 -0.30 -7.79
CA ASP A 26 -17.00 0.62 -8.68
C ASP A 26 -18.25 -0.13 -9.22
N PRO A 27 -19.49 0.31 -8.93
CA PRO A 27 -19.87 1.55 -8.26
C PRO A 27 -19.53 1.56 -6.77
N LEU A 28 -19.15 2.74 -6.27
CA LEU A 28 -18.83 2.96 -4.86
C LEU A 28 -20.10 2.83 -3.97
N PRO A 29 -20.11 1.93 -2.97
CA PRO A 29 -21.19 1.87 -1.98
C PRO A 29 -21.31 3.18 -1.17
N GLU A 30 -22.52 3.61 -0.86
CA GLU A 30 -22.78 4.86 -0.14
C GLU A 30 -22.18 4.85 1.28
N ASP A 31 -22.25 3.70 1.94
CA ASP A 31 -21.76 3.41 3.30
C ASP A 31 -20.27 3.01 3.34
N ALA A 32 -19.56 3.09 2.20
CA ALA A 32 -18.15 2.74 2.15
C ALA A 32 -17.32 3.58 3.15
N PRO A 33 -16.36 2.97 3.87
CA PRO A 33 -15.43 3.71 4.71
C PRO A 33 -14.68 4.79 3.92
N GLN A 34 -14.30 5.88 4.57
CA GLN A 34 -13.68 7.02 3.89
C GLN A 34 -12.46 6.63 3.04
N PHE A 35 -11.58 5.76 3.55
CA PHE A 35 -10.39 5.33 2.80
C PHE A 35 -10.73 4.59 1.48
N VAL A 36 -11.88 3.92 1.41
CA VAL A 36 -12.35 3.28 0.17
C VAL A 36 -12.84 4.34 -0.82
N LYS A 37 -13.53 5.38 -0.31
CA LYS A 37 -13.94 6.54 -1.10
C LYS A 37 -12.72 7.27 -1.66
N ASP A 38 -11.67 7.43 -0.87
CA ASP A 38 -10.41 8.06 -1.27
C ASP A 38 -9.70 7.23 -2.37
N TYR A 39 -9.63 5.90 -2.20
CA TYR A 39 -9.11 5.02 -3.26
C TYR A 39 -9.93 5.08 -4.54
N HIS A 40 -11.26 5.11 -4.44
CA HIS A 40 -12.12 5.28 -5.62
C HIS A 40 -11.85 6.62 -6.30
N ALA A 41 -11.83 7.71 -5.54
CA ALA A 41 -11.55 9.05 -6.05
C ALA A 41 -10.22 9.10 -6.81
N TYR A 42 -9.19 8.40 -6.34
CA TYR A 42 -7.91 8.32 -7.05
C TYR A 42 -7.96 7.38 -8.27
N TYR A 43 -8.34 6.11 -8.08
CA TYR A 43 -8.17 5.07 -9.10
C TYR A 43 -9.27 5.01 -10.17
N LYS A 44 -10.46 5.58 -9.91
CA LYS A 44 -11.65 5.50 -10.78
C LYS A 44 -12.06 6.84 -11.39
N THR A 45 -11.27 7.88 -11.20
CA THR A 45 -11.50 9.21 -11.80
C THR A 45 -10.25 9.70 -12.53
N ASP A 46 -10.37 10.79 -13.27
CA ASP A 46 -9.24 11.41 -13.99
C ASP A 46 -8.07 11.85 -13.09
N ARG A 47 -8.26 11.88 -11.75
CA ARG A 47 -7.18 12.19 -10.78
C ARG A 47 -5.99 11.23 -10.92
N GLY A 48 -6.26 9.92 -10.98
CA GLY A 48 -5.22 8.88 -10.96
C GLY A 48 -5.55 7.63 -11.78
N TYR A 49 -6.66 7.64 -12.54
CA TYR A 49 -7.01 6.53 -13.41
C TYR A 49 -5.93 6.28 -14.47
N HIS A 50 -5.61 5.00 -14.66
CA HIS A 50 -4.76 4.61 -15.76
C HIS A 50 -5.16 3.23 -16.29
N VAL A 51 -5.30 3.07 -17.62
CA VAL A 51 -5.82 1.86 -18.28
C VAL A 51 -5.01 0.59 -18.01
N ARG A 52 -3.73 0.73 -17.64
CA ARG A 52 -2.85 -0.41 -17.26
C ARG A 52 -2.78 -0.67 -15.75
N SER A 53 -3.40 0.17 -14.92
CA SER A 53 -3.38 0.00 -13.46
C SER A 53 -4.35 -1.11 -13.04
N LEU A 54 -3.88 -2.08 -12.27
CA LEU A 54 -4.75 -3.15 -11.77
C LEU A 54 -5.81 -2.61 -10.82
N ASN A 55 -5.44 -1.67 -9.94
CA ASN A 55 -6.37 -1.05 -9.00
C ASN A 55 -7.46 -0.23 -9.71
N SER A 56 -7.17 0.32 -10.89
CA SER A 56 -8.19 1.01 -11.71
C SER A 56 -9.10 0.04 -12.46
N ASN A 57 -8.66 -1.19 -12.74
CA ASN A 57 -9.32 -2.12 -13.64
C ASN A 57 -9.59 -3.47 -12.96
N ASP A 58 -8.97 -4.56 -13.42
CA ASP A 58 -9.36 -5.93 -13.03
C ASP A 58 -8.71 -6.45 -11.74
N GLY A 59 -7.86 -5.66 -11.06
CA GLY A 59 -7.16 -6.10 -9.85
C GLY A 59 -6.15 -7.21 -10.12
N TRP A 60 -5.66 -7.89 -9.08
CA TRP A 60 -4.72 -9.03 -9.18
C TRP A 60 -5.43 -10.36 -9.43
N ASN A 61 -4.69 -11.45 -9.63
CA ASN A 61 -5.29 -12.78 -9.63
C ASN A 61 -5.88 -13.07 -8.25
N ARG A 62 -7.04 -13.71 -8.20
CA ARG A 62 -7.68 -14.07 -6.91
C ARG A 62 -6.75 -14.85 -5.99
N THR A 63 -5.92 -15.71 -6.57
CA THR A 63 -4.99 -16.58 -5.84
C THR A 63 -3.64 -15.92 -5.52
N SER A 64 -3.37 -14.68 -5.96
CA SER A 64 -2.11 -13.96 -5.69
C SER A 64 -1.82 -13.77 -4.19
N GLY A 65 -2.87 -13.67 -3.36
CA GLY A 65 -2.72 -13.52 -1.91
C GLY A 65 -2.08 -14.72 -1.21
N LEU A 66 -2.08 -15.92 -1.83
CA LEU A 66 -1.56 -17.15 -1.20
C LEU A 66 -0.08 -17.05 -0.81
N SER A 67 0.74 -16.39 -1.63
CA SER A 67 2.17 -16.21 -1.31
C SER A 67 2.34 -15.25 -0.14
N LEU A 68 1.63 -14.13 -0.15
CA LEU A 68 1.68 -13.11 0.90
C LEU A 68 1.20 -13.66 2.26
N MET A 69 0.15 -14.48 2.25
CA MET A 69 -0.35 -15.14 3.47
C MET A 69 0.64 -16.13 4.10
N ASN A 70 1.60 -16.63 3.31
CA ASN A 70 2.59 -17.62 3.73
C ASN A 70 4.00 -17.02 3.88
N ALA A 71 4.19 -15.75 3.54
CA ALA A 71 5.46 -15.06 3.64
C ALA A 71 5.57 -14.27 4.96
N LYS A 72 6.76 -14.28 5.57
CA LYS A 72 7.08 -13.39 6.69
C LYS A 72 7.72 -12.12 6.15
N LEU A 73 6.89 -11.16 5.76
CA LEU A 73 7.38 -9.83 5.37
C LEU A 73 8.03 -9.14 6.58
N LEU A 74 9.07 -8.35 6.31
CA LEU A 74 9.81 -7.58 7.32
C LEU A 74 10.45 -8.40 8.45
N HIS A 75 10.57 -9.73 8.32
CA HIS A 75 11.11 -10.58 9.39
C HIS A 75 12.51 -10.14 9.87
N TYR A 76 13.31 -9.62 8.95
CA TYR A 76 14.69 -9.16 9.19
C TYR A 76 14.80 -7.63 9.21
N ILE A 77 13.70 -6.89 9.40
CA ILE A 77 13.75 -5.43 9.55
C ILE A 77 14.71 -4.95 10.66
N PRO A 78 14.94 -5.68 11.78
CA PRO A 78 15.94 -5.28 12.78
C PRO A 78 17.39 -5.34 12.28
N GLU A 79 17.66 -6.00 11.15
CA GLU A 79 19.01 -6.11 10.58
C GLU A 79 19.39 -4.92 9.68
N ILE A 80 18.45 -4.00 9.42
CA ILE A 80 18.72 -2.80 8.63
C ILE A 80 19.68 -1.88 9.39
N ARG A 81 20.87 -1.68 8.80
CA ARG A 81 21.94 -0.82 9.35
C ARG A 81 22.01 0.58 8.74
N HIS A 82 21.37 0.77 7.59
CA HIS A 82 21.33 2.07 6.90
C HIS A 82 20.21 2.93 7.46
N ALA A 83 20.28 4.24 7.25
CA ALA A 83 19.24 5.14 7.71
C ALA A 83 17.87 4.79 7.10
N VAL A 84 16.80 4.89 7.91
CA VAL A 84 15.42 4.65 7.46
C VAL A 84 14.53 5.83 7.82
N LEU A 85 13.86 6.41 6.83
CA LEU A 85 12.80 7.40 7.02
C LEU A 85 11.46 6.76 6.66
N VAL A 86 10.55 6.68 7.64
CA VAL A 86 9.17 6.23 7.46
C VAL A 86 8.26 7.46 7.45
N ILE A 87 7.46 7.62 6.40
CA ILE A 87 6.56 8.78 6.23
C ILE A 87 5.12 8.28 6.14
N HIS A 88 4.23 8.85 6.93
CA HIS A 88 2.80 8.54 6.87
C HIS A 88 1.93 9.78 7.12
N GLY A 89 0.73 9.80 6.52
CA GLY A 89 -0.29 10.79 6.87
C GLY A 89 -0.93 10.49 8.22
N GLU A 90 -1.23 11.53 8.99
CA GLU A 90 -1.84 11.44 10.33
C GLU A 90 -3.18 10.69 10.31
N LYS A 91 -4.00 10.94 9.28
CA LYS A 91 -5.34 10.35 9.10
C LYS A 91 -5.34 9.11 8.20
N ALA A 92 -4.16 8.63 7.78
CA ALA A 92 -4.08 7.43 6.96
C ALA A 92 -4.57 6.21 7.76
N HIS A 93 -5.59 5.51 7.24
CA HIS A 93 -6.05 4.23 7.81
C HIS A 93 -4.92 3.18 7.92
N SER A 94 -3.87 3.35 7.12
CA SER A 94 -2.69 2.49 7.03
C SER A 94 -1.51 2.95 7.89
N ARG A 95 -1.64 4.04 8.66
CA ARG A 95 -0.55 4.61 9.49
C ARG A 95 0.11 3.58 10.40
N TYR A 96 -0.70 2.70 11.00
CA TYR A 96 -0.21 1.67 11.90
C TYR A 96 0.82 0.73 11.25
N PHE A 97 0.76 0.49 9.94
CA PHE A 97 1.78 -0.34 9.26
C PHE A 97 3.16 0.30 9.33
N GLY A 98 3.24 1.62 9.14
CA GLY A 98 4.48 2.38 9.26
C GLY A 98 4.96 2.47 10.70
N GLU A 99 4.06 2.67 11.66
CA GLU A 99 4.40 2.68 13.09
C GLU A 99 4.93 1.31 13.56
N ASP A 100 4.30 0.21 13.15
CA ASP A 100 4.73 -1.15 13.48
C ASP A 100 6.11 -1.45 12.87
N ALA A 101 6.31 -1.15 11.58
CA ALA A 101 7.60 -1.29 10.93
C ALA A 101 8.67 -0.42 11.60
N PHE A 102 8.32 0.82 11.94
CA PHE A 102 9.21 1.71 12.67
C PHE A 102 9.60 1.08 14.01
N ASN A 103 8.68 0.60 14.83
CA ASN A 103 8.98 0.03 16.15
C ASN A 103 9.92 -1.19 16.10
N GLU A 104 9.87 -1.98 15.01
CA GLU A 104 10.76 -3.12 14.83
C GLU A 104 12.20 -2.73 14.45
N LEU A 105 12.41 -1.62 13.74
CA LEU A 105 13.75 -1.10 13.43
C LEU A 105 14.58 -0.84 14.69
N LYS A 106 15.88 -1.13 14.61
CA LYS A 106 16.86 -0.92 15.70
C LYS A 106 17.82 0.22 15.35
N GLY A 107 18.51 0.72 16.36
CA GLY A 107 19.43 1.85 16.23
C GLY A 107 18.72 3.20 16.31
N ASP A 108 19.53 4.25 16.22
CA ASP A 108 19.13 5.67 16.17
C ASP A 108 19.07 6.22 14.73
N ASN A 109 19.46 5.42 13.75
CA ASN A 109 19.41 5.70 12.31
C ASN A 109 18.00 5.53 11.72
N LYS A 110 16.95 5.96 12.43
CA LYS A 110 15.55 5.82 12.02
C LYS A 110 14.73 7.06 12.38
N GLU A 111 13.85 7.46 11.48
CA GLU A 111 12.94 8.59 11.67
C GLU A 111 11.52 8.20 11.25
N LEU A 112 10.52 8.65 12.03
CA LEU A 112 9.10 8.57 11.70
C LEU A 112 8.56 9.98 11.53
N MET A 113 8.14 10.33 10.32
CA MET A 113 7.55 11.62 9.98
C MET A 113 6.04 11.45 9.74
N ILE A 114 5.24 12.12 10.57
CA ILE A 114 3.78 12.13 10.43
C ILE A 114 3.35 13.46 9.81
N ILE A 115 2.66 13.39 8.67
CA ILE A 115 2.15 14.56 7.94
C ILE A 115 0.75 14.89 8.49
N PRO A 116 0.57 16.05 9.15
CA PRO A 116 -0.69 16.41 9.77
C PRO A 116 -1.84 16.42 8.77
N GLU A 117 -3.02 15.99 9.21
CA GLU A 117 -4.28 15.97 8.45
C GLU A 117 -4.31 15.10 7.17
N ALA A 118 -3.18 14.55 6.72
CA ALA A 118 -3.06 13.80 5.47
C ALA A 118 -3.64 12.37 5.58
N SER A 119 -4.38 11.94 4.56
CA SER A 119 -4.84 10.56 4.37
C SER A 119 -3.77 9.68 3.72
N HIS A 120 -4.13 8.43 3.38
CA HIS A 120 -3.21 7.54 2.65
C HIS A 120 -2.96 8.02 1.22
N THR A 121 -4.01 8.41 0.50
CA THR A 121 -3.91 8.79 -0.92
C THR A 121 -3.43 10.21 -1.11
N ASP A 122 -3.48 11.08 -0.09
CA ASP A 122 -2.95 12.44 -0.24
C ASP A 122 -1.44 12.43 -0.49
N LEU A 123 -0.72 11.46 0.09
CA LEU A 123 0.71 11.27 -0.18
C LEU A 123 1.02 10.62 -1.54
N TYR A 124 0.02 10.39 -2.41
CA TYR A 124 0.25 9.90 -3.77
C TYR A 124 0.55 11.06 -4.74
N ASP A 125 -0.13 12.18 -4.59
CA ASP A 125 -0.17 13.24 -5.60
C ASP A 125 -0.31 14.68 -5.06
N GLN A 126 -0.58 14.89 -3.77
CA GLN A 126 -0.69 16.24 -3.20
C GLN A 126 0.69 16.84 -2.91
N THR A 127 1.30 17.42 -3.95
CA THR A 127 2.70 17.89 -3.93
C THR A 127 2.98 19.00 -2.94
N ASP A 128 1.95 19.72 -2.48
CA ASP A 128 2.04 20.79 -1.49
C ASP A 128 2.22 20.26 -0.05
N ILE A 129 1.83 19.01 0.23
CA ILE A 129 1.98 18.38 1.55
C ILE A 129 3.01 17.26 1.60
N ILE A 130 3.36 16.68 0.44
CA ILE A 130 4.41 15.66 0.38
C ILE A 130 5.76 16.30 0.74
N PRO A 131 6.50 15.78 1.73
CA PRO A 131 7.69 16.44 2.27
C PRO A 131 8.93 16.19 1.40
N PHE A 132 8.89 16.60 0.12
CA PHE A 132 9.97 16.35 -0.85
C PHE A 132 11.32 16.90 -0.41
N GLU A 133 11.35 18.09 0.21
CA GLU A 133 12.59 18.68 0.73
C GLU A 133 13.22 17.78 1.80
N LYS A 134 12.42 17.28 2.75
CA LYS A 134 12.91 16.36 3.78
C LYS A 134 13.43 15.06 3.17
N MET A 135 12.74 14.50 2.17
CA MET A 135 13.21 13.30 1.47
C MET A 135 14.55 13.55 0.77
N ALA A 136 14.70 14.68 0.08
CA ALA A 136 15.93 15.05 -0.60
C ALA A 136 17.09 15.19 0.38
N THR A 137 16.93 15.97 1.45
CA THR A 137 17.94 16.11 2.51
C THR A 137 18.30 14.76 3.12
N PHE A 138 17.31 13.92 3.45
CA PHE A 138 17.56 12.61 4.01
C PHE A 138 18.42 11.74 3.09
N PHE A 139 18.18 11.77 1.78
CA PHE A 139 19.01 11.04 0.81
C PHE A 139 20.40 11.65 0.68
N GLU A 140 20.54 12.97 0.60
CA GLU A 140 21.84 13.65 0.51
C GLU A 140 22.75 13.33 1.72
N GLU A 141 22.17 13.24 2.92
CA GLU A 141 22.90 12.95 4.15
C GLU A 141 23.30 11.48 4.30
N ASN A 142 22.56 10.55 3.67
CA ASN A 142 22.67 9.11 3.96
C ASN A 142 23.04 8.22 2.75
N LEU A 143 23.13 8.77 1.53
CA LEU A 143 23.62 8.08 0.34
C LEU A 143 25.11 8.42 0.11
N VAL A 144 25.97 7.80 0.92
CA VAL A 144 27.44 7.90 0.80
C VAL A 144 28.02 6.71 0.03
#